data_AF-A0A7V6V2H7-F1
#
_entry.id   AF-A0A7V6V2H7-F1
#
_cell.length_a   1.000
_cell.length_b   1.000
_cell.length_c   1.000
_cell.angle_alpha   90.00
_cell.angle_beta   90.00
_cell.angle_gamma   90.00
#
_symmetry.space_group_name_H-M   'P 1'
#
loop_
_entity.id
_entity.type
_entity.pdbx_description
1 polymer ?
#
loop_
_entity_poly.entity_id
_entity_poly.type
_entity_poly.pdbx_seq_one_letter_code
_entity_poly.pdbx_strand_id
1 'polypeptide(L)' 'ILLIHGYIDDVVVPQHVLSFLKACIDKGKLVDFFVYPTHSHNVMGIDRYHLNDLIETYFNENL' A
#
# COMPACT_ATOMS: atom_id res chain seq x y z
N ILE A 1 -0.50 9.40 5.62
CA ILE A 1 -1.41 8.25 5.37
C ILE A 1 -0.62 7.24 4.58
N LEU A 2 -0.55 6.00 5.04
CA LEU A 2 0.10 4.89 4.35
C LEU A 2 -0.92 4.03 3.60
N LEU A 3 -0.66 3.82 2.31
CA LEU A 3 -1.40 2.94 1.41
C LEU A 3 -0.53 1.72 1.08
N ILE A 4 -1.10 0.53 1.15
CA ILE A 4 -0.41 -0.73 0.84
C ILE A 4 -1.28 -1.54 -0.12
N HIS A 5 -0.68 -2.10 -1.18
CA HIS A 5 -1.44 -2.90 -2.15
C HIS A 5 -0.62 -4.02 -2.79
N GLY A 6 -1.28 -5.10 -3.21
CA GLY A 6 -0.70 -6.14 -4.08
C GLY A 6 -0.90 -5.75 -5.55
N TYR A 7 0.13 -5.89 -6.40
CA TYR A 7 0.02 -5.48 -7.80
C TYR A 7 -0.84 -6.44 -8.64
N ILE A 8 -0.85 -7.73 -8.29
CA ILE A 8 -1.52 -8.80 -9.04
C ILE A 8 -2.84 -9.17 -8.33
N ASP A 9 -3.52 -8.18 -7.74
CA ASP A 9 -4.79 -8.37 -7.03
C ASP A 9 -5.95 -8.44 -8.05
N ASP A 10 -6.55 -9.63 -8.14
CA ASP A 10 -7.70 -9.92 -9.01
C ASP A 10 -9.05 -9.64 -8.34
N VAL A 11 -9.07 -9.41 -7.02
CA VAL A 11 -10.28 -9.13 -6.23
C VAL A 11 -10.45 -7.62 -6.05
N VAL A 12 -9.43 -6.95 -5.53
CA VAL A 12 -9.40 -5.50 -5.36
C VAL A 12 -8.36 -4.95 -6.33
N VAL A 13 -8.78 -4.65 -7.55
CA VAL A 13 -7.83 -4.31 -8.61
C VAL A 13 -7.07 -2.99 -8.35
N PRO A 14 -5.81 -2.85 -8.84
CA PRO A 14 -4.96 -1.68 -8.60
C PRO A 14 -5.55 -0.32 -9.00
N GLN A 15 -6.54 -0.31 -9.88
CA GLN A 15 -7.23 0.91 -10.33
C GLN A 15 -7.86 1.67 -9.16
N HIS A 16 -8.27 0.98 -8.10
CA HIS A 16 -8.80 1.62 -6.90
C HIS A 16 -7.74 2.51 -6.23
N VAL A 17 -6.55 1.99 -5.95
CA VAL A 17 -5.48 2.78 -5.32
C VAL A 17 -4.98 3.89 -6.25
N LEU A 18 -4.89 3.62 -7.55
CA LEU A 18 -4.48 4.64 -8.54
C LEU A 18 -5.48 5.81 -8.61
N SER A 19 -6.79 5.52 -8.57
CA SER A 19 -7.82 6.57 -8.54
C SER A 19 -7.73 7.44 -7.28
N PHE A 20 -7.44 6.83 -6.14
CA PHE A 20 -7.24 7.56 -4.88
C PHE A 20 -5.97 8.43 -4.93
N LEU A 21 -4.85 7.89 -5.41
CA LEU A 21 -3.60 8.64 -5.59
C LEU A 21 -3.81 9.86 -6.49
N LYS A 22 -4.53 9.69 -7.61
CA LYS A 22 -4.87 10.80 -8.49
C LYS A 22 -5.66 11.88 -7.76
N ALA A 23 -6.67 11.51 -6.97
CA ALA A 23 -7.44 12.47 -6.17
C ALA A 23 -6.59 13.18 -5.09
N CYS A 24 -5.60 12.50 -4.51
CA CYS A 24 -4.64 13.11 -3.59
C CYS A 24 -3.76 14.15 -4.31
N ILE A 25 -3.24 13.80 -5.50
CA ILE A 25 -2.44 14.70 -6.35
C ILE A 25 -3.25 15.95 -6.70
N ASP A 26 -4.49 15.77 -7.16
CA ASP A 26 -5.36 16.89 -7.56
C ASP A 26 -5.69 17.82 -6.39
N LYS A 27 -5.61 17.33 -5.14
CA LYS A 27 -5.80 18.10 -3.90
C LYS A 27 -4.49 18.55 -3.25
N GLY A 28 -3.33 18.29 -3.87
CA GLY A 28 -2.01 18.62 -3.33
C GLY A 28 -1.71 17.93 -2.00
N LYS A 29 -2.23 16.72 -1.78
CA LYS A 29 -2.00 15.93 -0.57
C LYS A 29 -0.94 14.87 -0.82
N LEU A 30 0.08 14.86 0.05
CA LEU A 30 1.10 13.83 0.08
C LEU A 30 0.58 12.61 0.84
N VAL A 31 0.86 11.42 0.30
CA VAL A 31 0.52 10.12 0.87
C VAL A 31 1.66 9.15 0.60
N ASP A 32 1.84 8.21 1.50
CA ASP A 32 2.87 7.17 1.40
C ASP A 32 2.23 5.95 0.72
N PHE A 33 2.91 5.36 -0.26
CA PHE A 33 2.39 4.21 -1.01
C PHE A 33 3.44 3.13 -1.17
N PHE A 34 3.09 1.91 -0.76
CA PHE A 34 3.90 0.72 -0.93
C PHE A 34 3.14 -0.34 -1.73
N VAL A 35 3.83 -0.98 -2.68
CA VAL A 35 3.23 -2.01 -3.54
C VAL A 35 4.07 -3.28 -3.53
N TYR A 36 3.39 -4.42 -3.38
CA TYR A 36 3.99 -5.74 -3.51
C TYR A 36 3.84 -6.25 -4.95
N PRO A 37 4.90 -6.27 -5.77
CA PRO A 37 4.79 -6.51 -7.22
C PRO A 37 4.43 -7.96 -7.58
N THR A 38 4.66 -8.91 -6.67
CA THR A 38 4.45 -10.35 -6.86
C THR A 38 3.21 -10.89 -6.15
N HIS A 39 2.52 -10.06 -5.36
CA HIS A 39 1.38 -10.50 -4.55
C HIS A 39 0.05 -10.14 -5.16
N SER A 40 -0.91 -11.05 -4.97
CA SER A 40 -2.34 -10.81 -5.18
C SER A 40 -2.96 -10.14 -3.96
N HIS A 41 -4.22 -10.46 -3.65
CA HIS A 41 -4.95 -9.85 -2.53
C HIS A 41 -4.28 -10.08 -1.16
N ASN A 42 -3.61 -11.21 -0.99
CA ASN A 42 -2.95 -11.55 0.26
C ASN A 42 -1.43 -11.50 0.14
N VAL A 43 -0.82 -10.66 0.98
CA VAL A 43 0.61 -10.75 1.26
C VAL A 43 0.85 -11.95 2.17
N MET A 44 1.63 -12.91 1.68
CA MET A 44 1.88 -14.21 2.30
C MET A 44 3.37 -14.53 2.31
N GLY A 45 3.78 -15.55 3.07
CA GLY A 45 5.18 -15.97 3.13
C GLY A 45 6.09 -14.96 3.83
N ILE A 46 7.34 -14.85 3.37
CA ILE A 46 8.36 -13.99 3.97
C ILE A 46 7.94 -12.51 3.92
N ASP A 47 7.25 -12.11 2.85
CA ASP A 47 6.80 -10.73 2.65
C ASP A 47 5.73 -10.29 3.66
N ARG A 48 5.09 -11.24 4.36
CA ARG A 48 4.21 -10.97 5.51
C ARG A 48 4.99 -10.34 6.68
N TYR A 49 6.22 -10.77 6.91
CA TYR A 49 7.07 -10.18 7.95
C TYR A 49 7.48 -8.76 7.57
N HIS A 50 7.84 -8.55 6.30
CA HIS A 50 8.10 -7.21 5.77
C HIS A 50 6.88 -6.29 5.92
N LEU A 51 5.66 -6.81 5.68
CA LEU A 51 4.43 -6.03 5.86
C LEU A 51 4.27 -5.54 7.30
N ASN A 52 4.50 -6.43 8.27
CA ASN A 52 4.40 -6.06 9.69
C ASN A 52 5.47 -5.03 10.08
N ASP A 53 6.71 -5.22 9.64
CA ASP A 53 7.83 -4.31 9.91
C ASP A 53 7.60 -2.92 9.31
N LEU A 54 7.07 -2.87 8.08
CA LEU A 54 6.69 -1.62 7.41
C LEU A 54 5.58 -0.89 8.16
N ILE A 55 4.55 -1.60 8.62
CA ILE A 55 3.47 -1.01 9.42
C ILE A 55 4.01 -0.49 10.75
N GLU A 56 4.79 -1.29 11.48
CA GLU A 56 5.38 -0.91 12.76
C GLU A 56 6.29 0.32 12.63
N THR A 57 7.17 0.33 11.62
CA THR A 57 8.04 1.47 11.33
C THR A 57 7.22 2.73 11.07
N TYR A 58 6.18 2.64 10.23
CA TYR A 58 5.32 3.78 9.93
C TYR A 58 4.63 4.32 11.18
N PHE A 59 4.12 3.44 12.04
CA PHE A 59 3.53 3.84 13.32
C PHE A 59 4.53 4.54 14.21
N ASN A 60 5.73 3.98 14.39
CA ASN A 60 6.76 4.57 15.25
C ASN A 60 7.27 5.94 14.76
N GLU A 61 7.27 6.17 13.45
CA GLU A 61 7.73 7.44 12.86
C GLU A 61 6.66 8.54 12.81
N ASN A 62 5.37 8.18 12.82
CA ASN A 62 4.27 9.11 12.52
C ASN A 62 3.21 9.24 13.62
N LEU A 63 3.35 8.51 14.74
CA LEU A 63 2.45 8.57 15.91
C LEU A 63 3.17 9.18 17.13
#